data_AF-A0A0F2QDU0-F1
#
_entry.id   AF-A0A0F2QDU0-F1
#
_cell.length_a   1.000
_cell.length_b   1.000
_cell.length_c   1.000
_cell.angle_alpha   90.00
_cell.angle_beta   90.00
_cell.angle_gamma   90.00
#
_symmetry.space_group_name_H-M   'P 1'
#
loop_
_entity.id
_entity.type
_entity.pdbx_description
1 polymer ?
#
loop_
_entity_poly.entity_id
_entity_poly.type
_entity_poly.pdbx_seq_one_letter_code
_entity_poly.pdbx_strand_id
1 'polypeptide(L)'
;MEGLKCPICKAISLVNTIKDGEMFTCPFCNYRFTVTYVRRYFLQPQFNIRDMNQNNFEKYLENLEHFQLLEIMQKILKELGQRFPDKAEYSLINKGC
;
A
#
# COMPACT_ATOMS: atom_id res chain seq x y z
N MET A 1 8.60 13.10 7.93
CA MET A 1 9.57 12.01 7.71
C MET A 1 10.28 12.28 6.39
N GLU A 2 11.59 12.12 6.37
CA GLU A 2 12.48 12.38 5.23
C GLU A 2 13.08 11.05 4.76
N GLY A 3 13.13 10.84 3.44
CA GLY A 3 13.71 9.65 2.83
C GLY A 3 15.17 9.85 2.50
N LEU A 4 16.06 9.07 3.11
CA LEU A 4 17.49 9.07 2.83
C LEU A 4 17.87 7.83 2.03
N LYS A 5 18.38 8.04 0.81
CA LYS A 5 18.87 6.97 -0.04
C LYS A 5 20.35 6.73 0.22
N CYS A 6 20.70 5.52 0.63
CA CYS A 6 22.10 5.12 0.79
C CYS A 6 22.83 5.06 -0.56
N PRO A 7 23.97 5.73 -0.75
CA PRO A 7 24.71 5.69 -2.01
C PRO A 7 25.36 4.32 -2.28
N ILE A 8 25.61 3.53 -1.23
CA ILE A 8 26.24 2.21 -1.31
C ILE A 8 25.21 1.13 -1.63
N CYS A 9 24.28 0.84 -0.72
CA CYS A 9 23.33 -0.26 -0.88
C CYS A 9 21.99 0.13 -1.53
N LYS A 10 21.79 1.41 -1.86
CA LYS A 10 20.58 1.96 -2.50
C LYS A 10 19.29 1.88 -1.67
N ALA A 11 19.33 1.32 -0.46
CA ALA A 11 18.21 1.28 0.45
C ALA A 11 17.77 2.69 0.87
N ILE A 12 16.46 2.85 1.12
CA ILE A 12 15.86 4.11 1.57
C ILE A 12 15.50 3.97 3.05
N SER A 13 16.00 4.89 3.87
CA SER A 13 15.65 4.98 5.29
C SER A 13 14.74 6.18 5.54
N LEU A 14 13.70 5.99 6.34
CA LEU A 14 12.82 7.06 6.79
C LEU A 14 13.34 7.59 8.12
N VAL A 15 13.68 8.88 8.16
CA VAL A 15 14.10 9.60 9.37
C VAL A 15 13.13 10.73 9.68
N ASN A 16 13.09 11.22 10.91
CA ASN A 16 12.15 12.29 11.27
C ASN A 16 12.52 13.61 10.60
N THR A 17 13.75 14.07 10.84
CA THR A 17 14.35 15.30 10.32
C THR A 17 15.85 15.08 10.23
N ILE A 18 16.49 15.58 9.18
CA ILE A 18 17.94 15.62 9.03
C ILE A 18 18.40 17.00 8.52
N LYS A 19 19.61 17.39 8.91
CA LYS A 19 20.23 18.67 8.55
C LYS A 19 21.54 18.48 7.82
N ASP A 20 21.92 19.51 7.08
CA ASP A 20 23.23 19.60 6.47
C ASP A 20 24.31 19.55 7.56
N GLY A 21 25.33 18.73 7.36
CA GLY A 21 26.42 18.47 8.30
C GLY A 21 26.18 17.31 9.28
N GLU A 22 24.95 16.79 9.41
CA GLU A 22 24.67 15.67 10.31
C GLU A 22 25.24 14.35 9.78
N MET A 23 25.62 13.45 10.69
CA MET A 23 26.05 12.10 10.34
C MET A 23 24.86 11.15 10.29
N PHE A 24 24.72 10.46 9.17
CA PHE A 24 23.75 9.40 8.96
C PHE A 24 24.45 8.05 8.88
N THR A 25 23.97 7.07 9.65
CA THR A 25 24.41 5.67 9.53
C THR A 25 23.31 4.88 8.83
N CYS A 26 23.62 4.27 7.69
CA CYS A 26 22.65 3.44 6.98
C CYS A 26 22.34 2.17 7.82
N PRO A 27 21.07 1.90 8.17
CA PRO A 27 20.72 0.73 8.98
C PRO A 27 20.85 -0.61 8.21
N PHE A 28 21.00 -0.56 6.89
CA PHE A 28 21.07 -1.76 6.04
C PHE A 28 22.50 -2.22 5.75
N CYS A 29 23.44 -1.29 5.57
CA CYS A 29 24.84 -1.61 5.26
C CYS A 29 25.85 -1.06 6.28
N ASN A 30 25.37 -0.39 7.34
CA ASN A 30 26.16 0.17 8.44
C ASN A 30 27.24 1.19 8.07
N TYR A 31 27.25 1.66 6.81
CA TYR A 31 28.13 2.75 6.38
C TYR A 31 27.66 4.09 6.94
N ARG A 32 28.63 4.94 7.26
CA ARG A 32 28.42 6.28 7.81
C ARG A 32 28.69 7.34 6.73
N PHE A 33 27.84 8.35 6.70
CA PHE A 33 27.89 9.43 5.73
C PHE A 33 27.64 10.76 6.43
N THR A 34 28.34 11.81 6.00
CA THR A 34 27.98 13.18 6.34
C THR A 34 26.98 13.68 5.31
N VAL A 35 25.85 14.20 5.78
CA VAL A 35 24.84 14.80 4.92
C VAL A 35 25.36 16.13 4.41
N THR A 36 25.57 16.24 3.09
CA THR A 36 26.11 17.47 2.50
C THR A 36 25.03 18.50 2.17
N TYR A 37 23.84 18.04 1.78
CA TYR A 37 22.73 18.91 1.38
C TYR A 37 21.39 18.18 1.44
N VAL A 38 20.37 18.78 2.08
CA VAL A 38 19.00 18.25 2.17
C VAL A 38 18.05 19.02 1.23
N ARG A 39 17.52 18.33 0.21
CA ARG A 39 16.45 18.84 -0.66
C ARG A 39 15.09 18.34 -0.19
N ARG A 40 14.18 19.27 0.11
CA ARG A 40 12.79 18.94 0.42
C ARG A 40 11.92 19.30 -0.79
N TYR A 41 11.34 18.28 -1.42
CA TYR A 41 10.36 18.44 -2.48
C TYR A 41 8.98 18.18 -1.91
N PHE A 42 8.07 19.14 -2.10
CA PHE A 42 6.66 18.97 -1.79
C PHE A 42 5.94 18.67 -3.10
N LEU A 43 5.52 17.42 -3.28
CA LEU A 43 4.65 17.06 -4.39
C LEU A 43 3.23 17.50 -4.05
N GLN A 44 2.67 18.38 -4.87
CA GLN A 44 1.25 18.71 -4.79
C GLN A 44 0.50 17.82 -5.78
N PRO A 45 -0.54 17.10 -5.35
CA PRO A 45 -1.38 16.34 -6.27
C PRO A 45 -2.07 17.31 -7.24
N GLN A 46 -2.01 17.02 -8.53
CA GLN A 46 -2.62 17.86 -9.58
C GLN A 46 -4.16 17.73 -9.63
N PHE A 47 -4.73 16.70 -9.01
CA PHE A 47 -6.16 16.41 -9.01
C PHE A 47 -6.65 16.03 -7.61
N ASN A 48 -7.96 16.16 -7.37
CA ASN A 48 -8.58 15.67 -6.15
C ASN A 48 -8.37 14.16 -6.03
N ILE A 49 -7.76 13.74 -4.92
CA ILE A 49 -7.37 12.34 -4.65
C ILE A 49 -8.58 11.38 -4.73
N ARG A 50 -9.80 11.87 -4.45
CA ARG A 50 -11.05 11.09 -4.58
C ARG A 50 -11.25 10.55 -6.00
N ASP A 51 -11.06 11.40 -7.01
CA ASP A 51 -11.33 11.04 -8.41
C ASP A 51 -10.27 10.05 -8.93
N MET A 52 -9.03 10.17 -8.43
CA MET A 52 -7.94 9.28 -8.82
C MET A 52 -8.08 7.87 -8.22
N ASN A 53 -8.52 7.77 -6.96
CA ASN A 53 -8.75 6.46 -6.33
C ASN A 53 -9.91 5.70 -6.99
N GLN A 54 -10.96 6.42 -7.39
CA GLN A 54 -12.08 5.83 -8.11
C GLN A 54 -11.65 5.34 -9.51
N ASN A 55 -10.93 6.17 -10.27
CA ASN A 55 -10.37 5.78 -11.56
C ASN A 55 -9.38 4.60 -11.46
N ASN A 56 -8.55 4.56 -10.42
CA ASN A 56 -7.63 3.43 -10.20
C ASN A 56 -8.39 2.15 -9.83
N PHE A 57 -9.46 2.26 -9.06
CA PHE A 57 -10.31 1.13 -8.72
C PHE A 57 -11.06 0.61 -9.96
N GLU A 58 -11.61 1.49 -10.79
CA GLU A 58 -12.25 1.13 -12.05
C GLU A 58 -11.26 0.42 -12.99
N LYS A 59 -10.06 0.97 -13.18
CA LYS A 59 -8.99 0.30 -13.95
C LYS A 59 -8.57 -1.04 -13.37
N TYR A 60 -8.54 -1.16 -12.04
CA TYR A 60 -8.23 -2.43 -11.38
C TYR A 60 -9.31 -3.48 -11.65
N LEU A 61 -10.59 -3.08 -11.62
CA LEU A 61 -11.71 -3.95 -11.98
C LEU A 61 -11.67 -4.39 -13.45
N GLU A 62 -11.30 -3.49 -14.37
CA GLU A 62 -11.18 -3.81 -15.80
C GLU A 62 -10.10 -4.85 -16.10
N ASN A 63 -9.03 -4.86 -15.31
CA ASN A 63 -7.88 -5.76 -15.50
C ASN A 63 -7.91 -6.97 -14.56
N LEU A 64 -9.04 -7.23 -13.90
CA LEU A 64 -9.12 -8.24 -12.86
C LEU A 64 -9.23 -9.64 -13.46
N GLU A 65 -8.26 -10.49 -13.17
CA GLU A 65 -8.26 -11.86 -13.68
C GLU A 65 -9.28 -12.75 -12.94
N HIS A 66 -9.79 -13.78 -13.62
CA HIS A 66 -10.82 -14.68 -13.07
C HIS A 66 -10.45 -15.29 -11.71
N PHE A 67 -9.18 -15.65 -11.51
CA PHE A 67 -8.72 -16.21 -10.24
C PHE A 67 -8.78 -15.19 -9.08
N GLN A 68 -8.39 -13.94 -9.34
CA GLN A 68 -8.41 -12.86 -8.35
C GLN A 68 -9.86 -12.51 -7.95
N LEU A 69 -10.80 -12.60 -8.89
CA LEU A 69 -12.22 -12.40 -8.61
C LEU A 69 -12.75 -13.43 -7.61
N LEU A 70 -12.39 -14.71 -7.80
CA LEU A 70 -12.79 -15.78 -6.89
C LEU A 70 -12.23 -15.58 -5.48
N GLU A 71 -10.97 -15.18 -5.35
CA GLU A 71 -10.37 -14.87 -4.04
C GLU A 71 -11.09 -13.70 -3.34
N ILE A 72 -11.42 -12.65 -4.09
CA ILE A 72 -12.17 -11.50 -3.56
C ILE A 72 -13.57 -11.94 -3.09
N MET A 73 -14.28 -12.74 -3.89
CA MET A 73 -15.60 -13.26 -3.52
C MET A 73 -15.53 -14.11 -2.25
N GLN A 74 -14.54 -14.99 -2.11
CA GLN A 74 -14.35 -15.79 -0.91
C GLN A 74 -14.08 -14.94 0.34
N LYS A 75 -13.25 -13.90 0.21
CA LYS A 75 -12.98 -12.96 1.32
C LYS A 75 -14.24 -12.19 1.72
N ILE A 76 -15.03 -11.72 0.75
CA ILE A 76 -16.30 -11.02 1.02
C ILE A 76 -17.29 -11.95 1.72
N LEU A 77 -17.46 -13.18 1.23
CA LEU A 77 -18.36 -14.16 1.84
C LEU A 77 -17.97 -14.47 3.29
N LYS A 78 -16.67 -14.63 3.56
CA LYS A 78 -16.15 -14.84 4.90
C LYS A 78 -16.44 -13.66 5.84
N GLU A 79 -16.18 -12.44 5.39
CA GLU A 79 -16.48 -11.23 6.16
C GLU A 79 -17.97 -11.04 6.42
N LEU A 80 -18.82 -11.33 5.43
CA LEU A 80 -20.27 -11.29 5.60
C LEU A 80 -20.75 -12.32 6.62
N GLY A 81 -20.22 -13.55 6.57
CA GLY A 81 -20.52 -14.59 7.56
C GLY A 81 -20.09 -14.22 8.98
N GLN A 82 -18.98 -13.48 9.13
CA GLN A 82 -18.53 -12.98 10.43
C GLN A 82 -19.39 -11.85 10.97
N ARG A 83 -19.89 -10.96 10.10
CA ARG A 83 -20.73 -9.81 10.48
C ARG A 83 -22.19 -10.17 10.69
N PHE A 84 -22.69 -11.21 10.02
CA PHE A 84 -24.07 -11.65 10.06
C PHE A 84 -24.18 -13.16 10.34
N PRO A 85 -23.76 -13.63 11.53
CA PRO A 85 -23.76 -15.06 11.86
C PRO A 85 -25.16 -15.68 11.81
N ASP A 86 -26.21 -14.90 12.12
CA ASP A 86 -27.61 -15.38 12.18
C ASP A 86 -28.30 -15.46 10.81
N LYS A 87 -27.64 -15.04 9.72
CA LYS A 87 -28.17 -15.09 8.34
C LYS A 87 -27.37 -16.01 7.43
N ALA A 88 -26.51 -16.87 7.99
CA ALA A 88 -25.72 -17.85 7.26
C ALA A 88 -26.54 -19.04 6.70
N GLU A 89 -27.87 -19.00 6.80
CA GLU A 89 -28.79 -19.89 6.08
C GLU A 89 -29.31 -19.24 4.79
N TYR A 90 -28.42 -18.76 3.92
CA TYR A 90 -28.74 -18.82 2.49
C TYR A 90 -28.32 -20.20 2.01
N SER A 91 -29.21 -21.15 2.28
CA SER A 91 -29.28 -22.44 1.63
C SER A 91 -28.93 -22.28 0.16
N LEU A 92 -27.82 -22.88 -0.25
CA LEU A 92 -27.66 -23.29 -1.63
C LEU A 92 -28.82 -24.27 -1.89
N ILE A 93 -29.88 -23.71 -2.45
CA ILE A 93 -30.87 -24.38 -3.27
C ILE A 93 -30.08 -25.16 -4.31
N ASN A 94 -29.76 -26.41 -3.99
CA ASN A 94 -29.34 -27.49 -4.90
C ASN A 94 -29.54 -28.84 -4.18
N LYS A 95 -30.75 -29.04 -3.64
CA LYS A 95 -31.33 -30.37 -3.43
C LYS A 95 -32.66 -30.39 -4.16
N GLY A 96 -32.65 -30.82 -5.43
CA GLY A 96 -33.88 -30.99 -6.20
C GLY A 96 -33.67 -30.94 -7.71
N CYS A 97 -33.01 -31.95 -8.26
CA CYS A 97 -33.42 -32.72 -9.44
C CYS A 97 -32.38 -33.82 -9.70
#